data_AF-A0A840NTE0-F1
#
_entry.id   AF-A0A840NTE0-F1
#
_cell.length_a   1.000
_cell.length_b   1.000
_cell.length_c   1.000
_cell.angle_alpha   90.00
_cell.angle_beta   90.00
_cell.angle_gamma   90.00
#
_symmetry.space_group_name_H-M   'P 1'
#
loop_
_entity.id
_entity.type
_entity.pdbx_description
1 polymer ?
#
loop_
_entity_poly.entity_id
_entity_poly.type
_entity_poly.pdbx_seq_one_letter_code
_entity_poly.pdbx_strand_id
1 'polypeptide(L)'
;MTSPPNTPQPTTPRPITPTTPAPTTPTTPPSTTPPLTTPPSTTPPPTTPPLTTSSAVTPPPTAPPPVTPITPSPPPTTSQATTPQATTPQATTPPPTAPPPAATPASRRRARINFAVWAVIAAGAGWPLMTFGDASSAQGLWILLPALTALALHYLHRDGAGPLGLTLRIAHPVRWFAFATVLYPAAAVVTTAAAVLTTAASFSAAPAPGEPPLLAAIATAIPALLLKNLLEEFIFRGYGTRTALALGVPRLAAHALVGLVWMLWHIPLYLAWTPEADLRASTTLPWPWLLVGIVPLAALFGELRIRTGSIWPGIVLHTISNAVSAPLLFNGHLHYTGHSDALLGITPASAACMLIFGAAAYALSPRK
;
A
#
# COMPACT_ATOMS: atom_id res chain seq x y z
N MET A 1 75.74 30.51 -35.32
CA MET A 1 75.98 29.97 -36.67
C MET A 1 74.95 28.90 -36.92
N THR A 2 74.11 29.14 -37.92
CA THR A 2 72.85 28.48 -38.25
C THR A 2 73.07 27.23 -39.11
N SER A 3 72.42 26.13 -38.75
CA SER A 3 72.18 24.97 -39.64
C SER A 3 70.67 24.82 -39.88
N PRO A 4 70.24 24.38 -41.09
CA PRO A 4 68.89 24.63 -41.62
C PRO A 4 67.84 23.59 -41.18
N PRO A 5 66.53 23.86 -41.40
CA PRO A 5 65.46 22.99 -40.97
C PRO A 5 65.17 21.89 -42.01
N ASN A 6 64.96 20.65 -41.54
CA ASN A 6 64.49 19.55 -42.37
C ASN A 6 62.96 19.55 -42.47
N THR A 7 62.46 19.70 -43.69
CA THR A 7 61.05 19.58 -44.08
C THR A 7 60.63 18.10 -44.07
N PRO A 8 59.44 17.73 -43.57
CA PRO A 8 58.97 16.35 -43.59
C PRO A 8 58.45 15.93 -44.98
N GLN A 9 58.82 14.73 -45.43
CA GLN A 9 58.25 14.10 -46.62
C GLN A 9 56.85 13.51 -46.33
N PRO A 10 55.91 13.57 -47.30
CA PRO A 10 54.62 12.90 -47.19
C PRO A 10 54.73 11.42 -47.60
N THR A 11 54.34 10.51 -46.71
CA THR A 11 54.18 9.08 -47.00
C THR A 11 52.79 8.78 -47.58
N THR A 12 52.77 8.25 -48.79
CA THR A 12 51.57 7.73 -49.46
C THR A 12 51.10 6.41 -48.82
N PRO A 13 49.81 6.19 -48.51
CA PRO A 13 49.34 4.91 -47.98
C PRO A 13 49.25 3.84 -49.08
N ARG A 14 49.69 2.62 -48.76
CA ARG A 14 49.58 1.42 -49.62
C ARG A 14 48.14 0.86 -49.57
N PRO A 15 47.59 0.32 -50.67
CA PRO A 15 46.24 -0.26 -50.67
C PRO A 15 46.18 -1.56 -49.86
N ILE A 16 45.15 -1.70 -49.03
CA ILE A 16 44.84 -2.92 -48.29
C ILE A 16 43.83 -3.72 -49.11
N THR A 17 44.21 -4.89 -49.61
CA THR A 17 43.29 -5.83 -50.26
C THR A 17 42.49 -6.58 -49.19
N PRO A 18 41.15 -6.67 -49.27
CA PRO A 18 40.39 -7.47 -48.32
C PRO A 18 40.47 -8.95 -48.69
N THR A 19 41.02 -9.78 -47.81
CA THR A 19 40.93 -11.24 -47.88
C THR A 19 39.57 -11.71 -47.36
N THR A 20 38.76 -12.28 -48.26
CA THR A 20 37.51 -13.00 -47.93
C THR A 20 37.83 -14.32 -47.21
N PRO A 21 37.17 -14.69 -46.10
CA PRO A 21 37.32 -16.00 -45.50
C PRO A 21 36.57 -17.07 -46.31
N ALA A 22 37.17 -18.26 -46.45
CA ALA A 22 36.57 -19.43 -47.10
C ALA A 22 35.37 -19.99 -46.28
N PRO A 23 34.39 -20.64 -46.93
CA PRO A 23 33.20 -21.16 -46.25
C PRO A 23 33.51 -22.43 -45.46
N THR A 24 33.18 -22.43 -44.17
CA THR A 24 33.26 -23.62 -43.30
C THR A 24 32.02 -24.49 -43.48
N THR A 25 32.22 -25.74 -43.89
CA THR A 25 31.21 -26.80 -43.93
C THR A 25 30.70 -27.11 -42.51
N PRO A 26 29.38 -27.23 -42.26
CA PRO A 26 28.89 -27.64 -40.95
C PRO A 26 29.03 -29.15 -40.77
N THR A 27 29.89 -29.58 -39.84
CA THR A 27 29.88 -30.95 -39.30
C THR A 27 28.78 -31.08 -38.26
N THR A 28 27.78 -31.91 -38.55
CA THR A 28 26.71 -32.32 -37.63
C THR A 28 27.31 -33.08 -36.43
N PRO A 29 27.00 -32.72 -35.18
CA PRO A 29 27.40 -33.51 -34.02
C PRO A 29 26.59 -34.82 -33.95
N PRO A 30 27.18 -35.93 -33.46
CA PRO A 30 26.46 -37.18 -33.32
C PRO A 30 25.37 -37.07 -32.25
N SER A 31 24.18 -37.59 -32.56
CA SER A 31 23.05 -37.73 -31.64
C SER A 31 23.37 -38.77 -30.56
N THR A 32 23.74 -38.32 -29.36
CA THR A 32 23.77 -39.17 -28.17
C THR A 32 22.38 -39.16 -27.54
N THR A 33 21.60 -40.20 -27.79
CA THR A 33 20.36 -40.50 -27.06
C THR A 33 20.73 -40.89 -25.62
N PRO A 34 20.28 -40.17 -24.57
CA PRO A 34 20.47 -40.62 -23.20
C PRO A 34 19.61 -41.87 -22.94
N PRO A 35 20.09 -42.85 -22.14
CA PRO A 35 19.29 -44.01 -21.80
C PRO A 35 18.08 -43.61 -20.98
N LEU A 36 16.94 -44.25 -21.27
CA LEU A 36 15.68 -44.08 -20.54
C LEU A 36 15.86 -44.62 -19.11
N THR A 37 16.13 -43.74 -18.15
CA THR A 37 16.05 -44.09 -16.73
C THR A 37 14.59 -44.09 -16.31
N THR A 38 14.03 -45.28 -16.14
CA THR A 38 12.74 -45.49 -15.49
C THR A 38 12.82 -44.94 -14.06
N PRO A 39 11.94 -44.02 -13.63
CA PRO A 39 11.90 -43.61 -12.23
C PRO A 39 11.47 -44.80 -11.36
N PRO A 40 12.02 -44.97 -10.15
CA PRO A 40 11.53 -45.97 -9.23
C PRO A 40 10.09 -45.65 -8.83
N SER A 41 9.23 -46.68 -8.86
CA SER A 41 7.86 -46.64 -8.34
C SER A 41 7.88 -46.29 -6.84
N THR A 42 7.67 -45.03 -6.48
CA THR A 42 7.37 -44.66 -5.10
C THR A 42 5.88 -44.89 -4.86
N THR A 43 5.54 -46.06 -4.35
CA THR A 43 4.25 -46.31 -3.72
C THR A 43 4.15 -45.43 -2.47
N PRO A 44 3.18 -44.51 -2.35
CA PRO A 44 2.97 -43.80 -1.10
C PRO A 44 2.49 -44.77 -0.02
N PRO A 45 2.95 -44.65 1.24
CA PRO A 45 2.41 -45.44 2.34
C PRO A 45 0.93 -45.06 2.56
N PRO A 46 0.08 -45.99 3.05
CA PRO A 46 -1.33 -45.71 3.27
C PRO A 46 -1.48 -44.58 4.29
N THR A 47 -2.07 -43.47 3.88
CA THR A 47 -2.52 -42.40 4.77
C THR A 47 -3.73 -42.90 5.54
N THR A 48 -3.53 -43.22 6.82
CA THR A 48 -4.62 -43.36 7.80
C THR A 48 -5.38 -42.03 7.87
N PRO A 49 -6.71 -42.00 7.68
CA PRO A 49 -7.46 -40.77 7.83
C PRO A 49 -7.43 -40.32 9.31
N PRO A 50 -7.27 -39.03 9.60
CA PRO A 50 -7.40 -38.55 10.97
C PRO A 50 -8.84 -38.76 11.45
N LEU A 51 -8.98 -39.33 12.65
CA LEU A 51 -10.24 -39.41 13.37
C LEU A 51 -10.89 -38.03 13.42
N THR A 52 -12.08 -37.92 12.85
CA THR A 52 -13.00 -36.82 13.11
C THR A 52 -13.43 -36.89 14.58
N THR A 53 -12.79 -36.11 15.45
CA THR A 53 -13.41 -35.75 16.72
C THR A 53 -14.52 -34.77 16.43
N SER A 54 -15.75 -35.29 16.39
CA SER A 54 -16.98 -34.52 16.46
C SER A 54 -16.99 -33.76 17.79
N SER A 55 -16.70 -32.46 17.75
CA SER A 55 -17.06 -31.56 18.85
C SER A 55 -18.58 -31.40 18.79
N ALA A 56 -19.27 -32.17 19.62
CA ALA A 56 -20.69 -32.03 19.87
C ALA A 56 -20.99 -30.57 20.25
N VAL A 57 -21.84 -29.94 19.44
CA VAL A 57 -22.49 -28.67 19.74
C VAL A 57 -23.42 -28.90 20.93
N THR A 58 -23.07 -28.37 22.09
CA THR A 58 -24.01 -28.24 23.22
C THR A 58 -25.01 -27.14 22.85
N PRO A 59 -26.33 -27.40 22.81
CA PRO A 59 -27.32 -26.35 22.60
C PRO A 59 -27.39 -25.45 23.85
N PRO A 60 -27.65 -24.14 23.70
CA PRO A 60 -27.89 -23.26 24.84
C PRO A 60 -29.21 -23.63 25.54
N PRO A 61 -29.32 -23.46 26.87
CA PRO A 61 -30.55 -23.73 27.58
C PRO A 61 -31.66 -22.74 27.20
N THR A 62 -32.80 -23.29 26.76
CA THR A 62 -34.03 -22.57 26.48
C THR A 62 -34.63 -22.03 27.78
N ALA A 63 -34.62 -20.72 27.97
CA ALA A 63 -35.38 -20.08 29.04
C ALA A 63 -36.89 -20.11 28.69
N PRO A 64 -37.79 -20.53 29.61
CA PRO A 64 -39.22 -20.47 29.37
C PRO A 64 -39.72 -19.01 29.38
N PRO A 65 -40.79 -18.69 28.63
CA PRO A 65 -41.34 -17.35 28.56
C PRO A 65 -41.98 -16.93 29.90
N PRO A 66 -41.98 -15.63 30.24
CA PRO A 66 -42.64 -15.16 31.44
C PRO A 66 -44.16 -15.33 31.34
N VAL A 67 -44.72 -16.06 32.30
CA VAL A 67 -46.15 -16.17 32.56
C VAL A 67 -46.63 -14.85 33.14
N THR A 68 -47.54 -14.18 32.46
CA THR A 68 -48.26 -13.00 32.97
C THR A 68 -49.37 -13.46 33.93
N PRO A 69 -49.35 -13.13 35.22
CA PRO A 69 -50.49 -13.35 36.08
C PRO A 69 -51.53 -12.26 35.82
N ILE A 70 -52.70 -12.66 35.35
CA ILE A 70 -53.91 -11.85 35.35
C ILE A 70 -54.46 -11.92 36.77
N THR A 71 -54.42 -10.81 37.51
CA THR A 71 -55.12 -10.68 38.79
C THR A 71 -56.20 -9.59 38.66
N PRO A 72 -57.47 -9.88 38.99
CA PRO A 72 -58.58 -8.96 38.79
C PRO A 72 -58.55 -7.77 39.76
N SER A 73 -58.96 -6.60 39.26
CA SER A 73 -59.11 -5.35 40.00
C SER A 73 -60.10 -5.45 41.17
N PRO A 74 -59.77 -4.93 42.38
CA PRO A 74 -60.76 -4.66 43.41
C PRO A 74 -61.51 -3.32 43.17
N PRO A 75 -62.76 -3.17 43.67
CA PRO A 75 -63.62 -2.00 43.45
C PRO A 75 -63.16 -0.76 44.24
N PRO A 76 -63.65 0.45 43.90
CA PRO A 76 -63.11 1.69 44.44
C PRO A 76 -63.53 1.89 45.89
N THR A 77 -62.57 2.19 46.75
CA THR A 77 -62.81 2.76 48.08
C THR A 77 -62.18 4.14 48.14
N THR A 78 -63.03 5.16 48.24
CA THR A 78 -62.65 6.54 48.55
C THR A 78 -61.93 6.60 49.89
N SER A 79 -60.73 7.16 49.93
CA SER A 79 -60.04 7.54 51.16
C SER A 79 -59.18 8.78 50.87
N GLN A 80 -59.23 9.72 51.80
CA GLN A 80 -58.85 11.12 51.66
C GLN A 80 -57.36 11.32 51.41
N ALA A 81 -57.05 12.42 50.70
CA ALA A 81 -55.72 12.89 50.42
C ALA A 81 -54.92 13.18 51.71
N THR A 82 -53.75 12.54 51.83
CA THR A 82 -52.62 13.03 52.60
C THR A 82 -51.36 12.79 51.78
N THR A 83 -50.74 13.86 51.31
CA THR A 83 -49.47 13.85 50.57
C THR A 83 -48.33 13.46 51.52
N PRO A 84 -47.59 12.36 51.28
CA PRO A 84 -46.34 12.11 51.97
C PRO A 84 -45.22 12.91 51.29
N GLN A 85 -44.49 13.71 52.07
CA GLN A 85 -43.25 14.36 51.63
C GLN A 85 -42.21 13.29 51.24
N ALA A 86 -41.87 13.24 49.95
CA ALA A 86 -40.78 12.40 49.46
C ALA A 86 -39.43 13.02 49.83
N THR A 87 -38.69 12.37 50.72
CA THR A 87 -37.26 12.62 50.93
C THR A 87 -36.48 12.08 49.74
N THR A 88 -35.91 12.96 48.93
CA THR A 88 -35.00 12.60 47.83
C THR A 88 -33.67 12.07 48.39
N PRO A 89 -33.19 10.88 47.99
CA PRO A 89 -31.83 10.46 48.29
C PRO A 89 -30.84 11.39 47.58
N GLN A 90 -29.93 12.02 48.33
CA GLN A 90 -28.84 12.80 47.75
C GLN A 90 -27.95 11.90 46.90
N ALA A 91 -27.95 12.12 45.59
CA ALA A 91 -26.95 11.57 44.68
C ALA A 91 -25.59 12.20 45.05
N THR A 92 -24.69 11.40 45.60
CA THR A 92 -23.28 11.76 45.74
C THR A 92 -22.66 11.79 44.35
N THR A 93 -22.55 12.98 43.79
CA THR A 93 -21.81 13.22 42.55
C THR A 93 -20.36 12.79 42.75
N PRO A 94 -19.79 11.87 41.94
CA PRO A 94 -18.37 11.60 41.99
C PRO A 94 -17.60 12.88 41.63
N PRO A 95 -16.41 13.12 42.23
CA PRO A 95 -15.65 14.33 41.98
C PRO A 95 -15.31 14.44 40.48
N PRO A 96 -15.30 15.66 39.92
CA PRO A 96 -14.97 15.87 38.52
C PRO A 96 -13.60 15.26 38.24
N THR A 97 -13.55 14.32 37.30
CA THR A 97 -12.31 13.77 36.77
C THR A 97 -11.45 14.94 36.30
N ALA A 98 -10.22 15.03 36.82
CA ALA A 98 -9.28 16.07 36.42
C ALA A 98 -9.25 16.17 34.89
N PRO A 99 -9.33 17.38 34.31
CA PRO A 99 -9.26 17.54 32.87
C PRO A 99 -7.97 16.89 32.36
N PRO A 100 -8.01 16.17 31.22
CA PRO A 100 -6.82 15.57 30.66
C PRO A 100 -5.72 16.64 30.53
N PRO A 101 -4.45 16.29 30.80
CA PRO A 101 -3.35 17.25 30.76
C PRO A 101 -3.40 18.03 29.44
N ALA A 102 -3.39 19.36 29.54
CA ALA A 102 -3.50 20.25 28.40
C ALA A 102 -2.48 19.83 27.33
N ALA A 103 -2.96 19.62 26.10
CA ALA A 103 -2.13 19.20 24.99
C ALA A 103 -0.96 20.19 24.84
N THR A 104 0.28 19.70 24.96
CA THR A 104 1.46 20.54 24.75
C THR A 104 1.38 21.15 23.35
N PRO A 105 1.44 22.48 23.21
CA PRO A 105 1.36 23.12 21.90
C PRO A 105 2.50 22.64 21.01
N ALA A 106 2.19 22.46 19.72
CA ALA A 106 3.15 21.91 18.77
C ALA A 106 4.42 22.77 18.68
N SER A 107 5.59 22.18 18.95
CA SER A 107 6.87 22.87 18.79
C SER A 107 7.37 22.67 17.37
N ARG A 108 7.38 23.74 16.57
CA ARG A 108 7.89 23.70 15.19
C ARG A 108 9.33 23.17 15.12
N ARG A 109 10.18 23.51 16.10
CA ARG A 109 11.56 23.00 16.19
C ARG A 109 11.57 21.50 16.41
N ARG A 110 10.77 20.97 17.35
CA ARG A 110 10.68 19.53 17.60
C ARG A 110 10.09 18.79 16.41
N ALA A 111 9.02 19.30 15.80
CA ALA A 111 8.42 18.72 14.60
C ALA A 111 9.42 18.62 13.44
N ARG A 112 10.24 19.66 13.23
CA ARG A 112 11.32 19.63 12.22
C ARG A 112 12.37 18.54 12.50
N ILE A 113 12.86 18.46 13.74
CA ILE A 113 13.85 17.45 14.15
C ILE A 113 13.26 16.04 13.99
N ASN A 114 12.07 15.82 14.54
CA ASN A 114 11.35 14.55 14.47
C ASN A 114 11.11 14.11 13.03
N PHE A 115 10.62 15.02 12.19
CA PHE A 115 10.39 14.73 10.77
C PHE A 115 11.69 14.38 10.06
N ALA A 116 12.79 15.11 10.31
CA ALA A 116 14.08 14.83 9.71
C ALA A 116 14.64 13.46 10.13
N VAL A 117 14.60 13.14 11.43
CA VAL A 117 15.04 11.82 11.94
C VAL A 117 14.22 10.70 11.32
N TRP A 118 12.90 10.80 11.35
CA TRP A 118 12.02 9.82 10.73
C TRP A 118 12.25 9.70 9.23
N ALA A 119 12.41 10.81 8.51
CA ALA A 119 12.62 10.81 7.07
C ALA A 119 13.93 10.13 6.67
N VAL A 120 15.02 10.38 7.42
CA VAL A 120 16.31 9.73 7.21
C VAL A 120 16.19 8.22 7.42
N ILE A 121 15.54 7.77 8.50
CA ILE A 121 15.36 6.34 8.75
C ILE A 121 14.45 5.71 7.70
N ALA A 122 13.32 6.35 7.36
CA ALA A 122 12.43 5.86 6.32
C ALA A 122 13.18 5.74 4.98
N ALA A 123 13.73 6.82 4.43
CA ALA A 123 14.44 6.75 3.15
C ALA A 123 15.71 5.88 3.18
N GLY A 124 16.36 5.75 4.34
CA GLY A 124 17.67 5.11 4.50
C GLY A 124 17.64 3.63 4.86
N ALA A 125 16.64 3.15 5.61
CA ALA A 125 16.66 1.82 6.22
C ALA A 125 16.75 0.67 5.22
N GLY A 126 16.17 0.82 4.03
CA GLY A 126 16.17 -0.24 3.01
C GLY A 126 17.54 -0.50 2.39
N TRP A 127 18.41 0.51 2.29
CA TRP A 127 19.71 0.40 1.62
C TRP A 127 20.63 -0.65 2.26
N PRO A 128 20.92 -0.63 3.57
CA PRO A 128 21.74 -1.68 4.20
C PRO A 128 21.02 -3.03 4.23
N LEU A 129 19.68 -3.05 4.16
CA LEU A 129 18.91 -4.29 4.21
C LEU A 129 18.88 -5.05 2.88
N MET A 130 19.23 -4.42 1.75
CA MET A 130 19.28 -5.10 0.44
C MET A 130 20.21 -6.32 0.43
N THR A 131 21.21 -6.34 1.31
CA THR A 131 22.19 -7.43 1.44
C THR A 131 22.06 -8.17 2.78
N PHE A 132 20.97 -7.97 3.52
CA PHE A 132 20.77 -8.55 4.86
C PHE A 132 19.84 -9.76 4.81
N GLY A 133 20.33 -10.92 5.24
CA GLY A 133 19.49 -12.12 5.42
C GLY A 133 18.75 -12.54 4.14
N ASP A 134 17.59 -13.18 4.32
CA ASP A 134 16.67 -13.46 3.22
C ASP A 134 15.77 -12.25 2.90
N ALA A 135 15.24 -12.22 1.66
CA ALA A 135 14.44 -11.11 1.17
C ALA A 135 13.18 -10.82 2.01
N SER A 136 12.55 -11.84 2.59
CA SER A 136 11.34 -11.68 3.41
C SER A 136 11.67 -10.99 4.74
N SER A 137 12.71 -11.47 5.43
CA SER A 137 13.23 -10.85 6.65
C SER A 137 13.67 -9.41 6.41
N ALA A 138 14.39 -9.17 5.30
CA ALA A 138 14.85 -7.83 4.92
C ALA A 138 13.68 -6.86 4.69
N GLN A 139 12.67 -7.28 3.92
CA GLN A 139 11.47 -6.48 3.67
C GLN A 139 10.67 -6.21 4.95
N GLY A 140 10.56 -7.21 5.82
CA GLY A 140 9.92 -7.06 7.14
C GLY A 140 10.59 -5.96 7.97
N LEU A 141 11.93 -5.98 8.07
CA LEU A 141 12.69 -4.94 8.76
C LEU A 141 12.59 -3.58 8.08
N TRP A 142 12.59 -3.54 6.75
CA TRP A 142 12.45 -2.31 5.95
C TRP A 142 11.13 -1.57 6.22
N ILE A 143 10.05 -2.32 6.48
CA ILE A 143 8.76 -1.75 6.92
C ILE A 143 8.79 -1.41 8.43
N LEU A 144 9.29 -2.32 9.27
CA LEU A 144 9.20 -2.16 10.73
C LEU A 144 10.06 -1.01 11.27
N LEU A 145 11.26 -0.78 10.72
CA LEU A 145 12.18 0.25 11.21
C LEU A 145 11.58 1.67 11.21
N PRO A 146 11.02 2.20 10.10
CA PRO A 146 10.36 3.51 10.13
C PRO A 146 9.10 3.52 11.00
N ALA A 147 8.37 2.41 11.13
CA ALA A 147 7.20 2.32 12.02
C ALA A 147 7.61 2.43 13.49
N LEU A 148 8.62 1.68 13.93
CA LEU A 148 9.15 1.73 15.29
C LEU A 148 9.76 3.10 15.59
N THR A 149 10.44 3.71 14.62
CA THR A 149 10.97 5.08 14.73
C THR A 149 9.84 6.09 14.93
N ALA A 150 8.77 6.01 14.13
CA ALA A 150 7.58 6.85 14.30
C ALA A 150 6.96 6.70 15.69
N LEU A 151 6.85 5.46 16.20
CA LEU A 151 6.31 5.16 17.53
C LEU A 151 7.19 5.76 18.64
N ALA A 152 8.50 5.54 18.56
CA ALA A 152 9.47 6.06 19.51
C ALA A 152 9.45 7.58 19.55
N LEU A 153 9.45 8.25 18.40
CA LEU A 153 9.37 9.72 18.34
C LEU A 153 8.02 10.23 18.86
N HIS A 154 6.91 9.56 18.55
CA HIS A 154 5.58 9.96 19.01
C HIS A 154 5.43 9.91 20.54
N TYR A 155 6.00 8.90 21.20
CA TYR A 155 5.86 8.73 22.65
C TYR A 155 7.00 9.34 23.46
N LEU A 156 8.25 9.22 23.00
CA LEU A 156 9.44 9.65 23.74
C LEU A 156 9.86 11.09 23.40
N HIS A 157 9.59 11.55 22.18
CA HIS A 157 10.00 12.88 21.69
C HIS A 157 8.81 13.70 21.18
N ARG A 158 7.77 13.83 22.01
CA ARG A 158 6.51 14.49 21.65
C ARG A 158 6.71 15.87 21.01
N ASP A 159 6.24 16.00 19.77
CA ASP A 159 6.25 17.23 18.97
C ASP A 159 4.98 18.08 19.11
N GLY A 160 3.93 17.54 19.72
CA GLY A 160 2.61 18.17 19.85
C GLY A 160 1.78 18.17 18.56
N ALA A 161 2.17 17.44 17.51
CA ALA A 161 1.51 17.43 16.20
C ALA A 161 0.13 16.72 16.15
N GLY A 162 -0.52 16.50 17.29
CA GLY A 162 -1.84 15.86 17.39
C GLY A 162 -1.81 14.32 17.41
N PRO A 163 -2.92 13.63 17.15
CA PRO A 163 -3.00 12.16 17.18
C PRO A 163 -2.52 11.50 15.87
N LEU A 164 -2.11 10.23 15.95
CA LEU A 164 -1.72 9.41 14.79
C LEU A 164 -2.92 9.06 13.88
N GLY A 165 -4.16 9.20 14.35
CA GLY A 165 -5.35 8.93 13.55
C GLY A 165 -5.68 7.45 13.41
N LEU A 166 -5.35 6.65 14.43
CA LEU A 166 -5.65 5.21 14.49
C LEU A 166 -7.12 4.92 14.81
N THR A 167 -7.90 5.95 15.19
CA THR A 167 -9.32 5.77 15.54
C THR A 167 -10.12 5.31 14.33
N LEU A 168 -10.79 4.16 14.47
CA LEU A 168 -11.70 3.57 13.49
C LEU A 168 -13.03 4.36 13.52
N ARG A 169 -13.12 5.43 12.72
CA ARG A 169 -14.29 6.34 12.69
C ARG A 169 -15.37 5.84 11.72
N ILE A 170 -15.89 4.63 11.93
CA ILE A 170 -16.86 3.99 11.01
C ILE A 170 -18.19 4.76 10.97
N ALA A 171 -18.67 5.25 12.11
CA ALA A 171 -19.96 5.92 12.22
C ALA A 171 -20.00 7.29 11.52
N HIS A 172 -18.86 7.91 11.22
CA HIS A 172 -18.81 9.16 10.46
C HIS A 172 -17.50 9.31 9.68
N PRO A 173 -17.56 9.31 8.33
CA PRO A 173 -18.66 8.88 7.46
C PRO A 173 -18.26 7.70 6.56
N VAL A 174 -19.10 6.66 6.56
CA VAL A 174 -19.07 5.51 5.64
C VAL A 174 -18.76 5.92 4.18
N ARG A 175 -19.19 7.11 3.76
CA ARG A 175 -18.87 7.68 2.44
C ARG A 175 -17.37 7.72 2.11
N TRP A 176 -16.49 7.92 3.09
CA TRP A 176 -15.03 7.95 2.86
C TRP A 176 -14.45 6.55 2.69
N PHE A 177 -15.03 5.55 3.35
CA PHE A 177 -14.72 4.14 3.06
C PHE A 177 -15.25 3.73 1.70
N ALA A 178 -16.48 4.11 1.34
CA ALA A 178 -17.04 3.87 0.01
C ALA A 178 -16.18 4.54 -1.08
N PHE A 179 -15.79 5.80 -0.88
CA PHE A 179 -14.87 6.50 -1.77
C PHE A 179 -13.53 5.76 -1.90
N ALA A 180 -12.92 5.35 -0.79
CA ALA A 180 -11.66 4.61 -0.78
C ALA A 180 -11.77 3.26 -1.52
N THR A 181 -12.88 2.54 -1.36
CA THR A 181 -13.13 1.26 -2.03
C THR A 181 -13.36 1.44 -3.53
N VAL A 182 -14.02 2.52 -3.95
CA VAL A 182 -14.46 2.69 -5.35
C VAL A 182 -13.45 3.45 -6.21
N LEU A 183 -12.69 4.39 -5.66
CA LEU A 183 -11.86 5.31 -6.44
C LEU A 183 -10.89 4.58 -7.37
N TYR A 184 -10.11 3.64 -6.85
CA TYR A 184 -9.10 2.93 -7.65
C TYR A 184 -9.73 1.98 -8.67
N PRO A 185 -10.69 1.08 -8.31
CA PRO A 185 -11.35 0.24 -9.30
C PRO A 185 -12.02 1.03 -10.42
N ALA A 186 -12.67 2.15 -10.09
CA ALA A 186 -13.27 3.03 -11.09
C ALA A 186 -12.20 3.64 -12.02
N ALA A 187 -11.10 4.14 -11.46
CA ALA A 187 -9.98 4.65 -12.25
C ALA A 187 -9.40 3.58 -13.17
N ALA A 188 -9.15 2.37 -12.65
CA ALA A 188 -8.61 1.25 -13.41
C ALA A 188 -9.54 0.83 -14.56
N VAL A 189 -10.85 0.78 -14.33
CA VAL A 189 -11.85 0.48 -15.37
C VAL A 189 -11.84 1.56 -16.44
N VAL A 190 -11.85 2.84 -16.07
CA VAL A 190 -11.86 3.96 -17.02
C VAL A 190 -10.59 3.98 -17.88
N THR A 191 -9.41 3.86 -17.27
CA THR A 191 -8.15 3.90 -18.00
C THR A 191 -7.94 2.65 -18.86
N THR A 192 -8.29 1.47 -18.35
CA THR A 192 -8.26 0.21 -19.13
C THR A 192 -9.22 0.28 -20.31
N ALA A 193 -10.46 0.73 -20.12
CA ALA A 193 -11.42 0.87 -21.21
C ALA A 193 -10.92 1.86 -22.27
N ALA A 194 -10.39 3.01 -21.86
CA ALA A 194 -9.79 3.98 -22.79
C ALA A 194 -8.61 3.37 -23.56
N ALA A 195 -7.73 2.62 -22.89
CA ALA A 195 -6.59 1.96 -23.53
C ALA A 195 -7.03 0.89 -24.54
N VAL A 196 -8.01 0.06 -24.19
CA VAL A 196 -8.54 -0.99 -25.08
C VAL A 196 -9.26 -0.37 -26.29
N LEU A 197 -10.11 0.64 -26.07
CA LEU A 197 -10.84 1.33 -27.15
C LEU A 197 -9.91 2.04 -28.14
N THR A 198 -8.74 2.46 -27.69
CA THR A 198 -7.71 3.12 -28.54
C THR A 198 -6.68 2.14 -29.08
N THR A 199 -6.84 0.83 -28.88
CA THR A 199 -5.87 -0.23 -29.24
C THR A 199 -4.49 -0.09 -28.57
N ALA A 200 -4.41 0.76 -27.53
CA ALA A 200 -3.25 0.98 -26.70
C ALA A 200 -3.03 -0.16 -25.68
N ALA A 201 -4.03 -1.01 -25.45
CA ALA A 201 -3.90 -2.20 -24.61
C ALA A 201 -4.83 -3.32 -25.11
N SER A 202 -4.52 -4.55 -24.71
CA SER A 202 -5.41 -5.70 -24.80
C SER A 202 -5.79 -6.19 -23.40
N PHE A 203 -7.05 -6.57 -23.23
CA PHE A 203 -7.57 -7.16 -22.00
C PHE A 203 -8.03 -8.60 -22.23
N SER A 204 -7.69 -9.49 -21.30
CA SER A 204 -8.15 -10.88 -21.26
C SER A 204 -8.86 -11.16 -19.94
N ALA A 205 -10.08 -11.70 -20.01
CA ALA A 205 -10.77 -12.21 -18.83
C ALA A 205 -10.15 -13.51 -18.30
N ALA A 206 -9.50 -14.29 -19.17
CA ALA A 206 -8.76 -15.47 -18.79
C ALA A 206 -7.37 -15.07 -18.25
N PRO A 207 -6.95 -15.60 -17.09
CA PRO A 207 -5.60 -15.37 -16.58
C PRO A 207 -4.56 -16.13 -17.42
N ALA A 208 -3.29 -15.79 -17.23
CA ALA A 208 -2.17 -16.55 -17.76
C ALA A 208 -2.19 -18.02 -17.24
N PRO A 209 -1.62 -18.99 -17.97
CA PRO A 209 -1.57 -20.37 -17.53
C PRO A 209 -0.93 -20.52 -16.14
N GLY A 210 -1.65 -21.16 -15.21
CA GLY A 210 -1.19 -21.38 -13.83
C GLY A 210 -1.62 -20.30 -12.84
N GLU A 211 -2.15 -19.17 -13.30
CA GLU A 211 -2.61 -18.07 -12.45
C GLU A 211 -4.09 -18.22 -12.06
N PRO A 212 -4.48 -17.79 -10.84
CA PRO A 212 -5.88 -17.84 -10.41
C PRO A 212 -6.73 -16.81 -11.19
N PRO A 213 -8.05 -17.05 -11.31
CA PRO A 213 -8.98 -16.07 -11.87
C PRO A 213 -8.92 -14.73 -11.13
N LEU A 214 -9.12 -13.62 -11.85
CA LEU A 214 -8.96 -12.26 -11.34
C LEU A 214 -9.59 -12.01 -9.96
N LEU A 215 -10.87 -12.37 -9.77
CA LEU A 215 -11.57 -12.15 -8.50
C LEU A 215 -10.98 -12.98 -7.34
N ALA A 216 -10.51 -14.20 -7.63
CA ALA A 216 -9.85 -15.04 -6.64
C ALA A 216 -8.47 -14.48 -6.27
N ALA A 217 -7.70 -13.99 -7.26
CA ALA A 217 -6.42 -13.32 -7.02
C ALA A 217 -6.59 -12.07 -6.14
N ILE A 218 -7.58 -11.22 -6.45
CA ILE A 218 -7.92 -10.04 -5.64
C ILE A 218 -8.27 -10.47 -4.21
N ALA A 219 -9.19 -11.42 -4.05
CA ALA A 219 -9.68 -11.83 -2.73
C ALA A 219 -8.58 -12.43 -1.84
N THR A 220 -7.69 -13.25 -2.42
CA THR A 220 -6.59 -13.90 -1.69
C THR A 220 -5.47 -12.93 -1.32
N ALA A 221 -5.26 -11.86 -2.08
CA ALA A 221 -4.23 -10.86 -1.79
C ALA A 221 -4.61 -9.91 -0.63
N ILE A 222 -5.91 -9.66 -0.42
CA ILE A 222 -6.41 -8.65 0.54
C ILE A 222 -5.84 -8.82 1.96
N PRO A 223 -5.82 -10.01 2.60
CA PRO A 223 -5.36 -10.13 3.98
C PRO A 223 -3.90 -9.71 4.19
N ALA A 224 -3.00 -10.17 3.31
CA ALA A 224 -1.58 -9.82 3.37
C ALA A 224 -1.36 -8.33 3.07
N LEU A 225 -2.04 -7.80 2.04
CA LEU A 225 -1.97 -6.40 1.67
C LEU A 225 -2.54 -5.47 2.73
N LEU A 226 -3.59 -5.88 3.43
CA LEU A 226 -4.19 -5.10 4.52
C LEU A 226 -3.18 -4.89 5.65
N LEU A 227 -2.46 -5.94 6.06
CA LEU A 227 -1.43 -5.85 7.09
C LEU A 227 -0.27 -4.95 6.65
N LYS A 228 0.27 -5.20 5.46
CA LYS A 228 1.37 -4.41 4.88
C LYS A 228 0.97 -2.93 4.76
N ASN A 229 -0.21 -2.65 4.22
CA ASN A 229 -0.68 -1.28 4.01
C ASN A 229 -1.10 -0.60 5.31
N LEU A 230 -1.55 -1.32 6.33
CA LEU A 230 -1.75 -0.75 7.68
C LEU A 230 -0.45 -0.16 8.22
N LEU A 231 0.67 -0.89 8.10
CA LEU A 231 1.98 -0.42 8.54
C LEU A 231 2.46 0.78 7.72
N GLU A 232 2.31 0.74 6.40
CA GLU A 232 2.68 1.88 5.54
C GLU A 232 1.84 3.13 5.79
N GLU A 233 0.52 3.00 5.88
CA GLU A 233 -0.34 4.15 6.16
C GLU A 233 -0.09 4.70 7.57
N PHE A 234 0.28 3.85 8.53
CA PHE A 234 0.77 4.30 9.83
C PHE A 234 2.05 5.12 9.71
N ILE A 235 3.06 4.61 8.99
CA ILE A 235 4.35 5.29 8.77
C ILE A 235 4.14 6.64 8.10
N PHE A 236 3.45 6.66 6.97
CA PHE A 236 3.40 7.84 6.10
C PHE A 236 2.27 8.79 6.44
N ARG A 237 1.04 8.31 6.66
CA ARG A 237 -0.13 9.18 6.90
C ARG A 237 -0.36 9.41 8.39
N GLY A 238 -0.14 8.37 9.19
CA GLY A 238 -0.27 8.45 10.64
C GLY A 238 0.80 9.34 11.27
N TYR A 239 2.06 9.08 10.95
CA TYR A 239 3.19 9.84 11.48
C TYR A 239 3.73 10.91 10.51
N GLY A 240 4.08 10.53 9.27
CA GLY A 240 4.72 11.42 8.29
C GLY A 240 3.89 12.69 8.00
N THR A 241 2.67 12.55 7.48
CA THR A 241 1.77 13.67 7.15
C THR A 241 1.43 14.51 8.38
N ARG A 242 1.11 13.86 9.50
CA ARG A 242 0.85 14.53 10.79
C ARG A 242 2.01 15.46 11.17
N THR A 243 3.22 14.93 11.15
CA THR A 243 4.41 15.67 11.59
C THR A 243 4.78 16.74 10.56
N ALA A 244 4.71 16.42 9.25
CA ALA A 244 4.95 17.35 8.14
C ALA A 244 4.08 18.62 8.23
N LEU A 245 2.79 18.46 8.55
CA LEU A 245 1.87 19.60 8.75
C LEU A 245 2.29 20.48 9.94
N ALA A 246 2.84 19.88 11.00
CA ALA A 246 3.30 20.60 12.18
C ALA A 246 4.60 21.41 11.95
N LEU A 247 5.28 21.25 10.80
CA LEU A 247 6.40 22.13 10.41
C LEU A 247 5.92 23.57 10.16
N GLY A 248 4.62 23.77 9.92
CA GLY A 248 4.03 25.07 9.58
C GLY A 248 4.31 25.51 8.14
N VAL A 249 4.73 24.58 7.27
CA VAL A 249 4.88 24.81 5.82
C VAL A 249 3.52 24.77 5.13
N PRO A 250 3.40 25.30 3.90
CA PRO A 250 2.18 25.16 3.10
C PRO A 250 1.76 23.69 2.98
N ARG A 251 0.45 23.45 2.97
CA ARG A 251 -0.13 22.10 2.95
C ARG A 251 0.38 21.23 1.80
N LEU A 252 0.45 21.80 0.60
CA LEU A 252 1.00 21.12 -0.58
C LEU A 252 2.47 20.74 -0.37
N ALA A 253 3.27 21.62 0.26
CA ALA A 253 4.66 21.33 0.58
C ALA A 253 4.78 20.21 1.62
N ALA A 254 3.89 20.15 2.62
CA ALA A 254 3.86 19.04 3.58
C ALA A 254 3.59 17.69 2.89
N HIS A 255 2.64 17.63 1.94
CA HIS A 255 2.39 16.43 1.16
C HIS A 255 3.56 16.06 0.24
N ALA A 256 4.16 17.05 -0.43
CA ALA A 256 5.33 16.84 -1.26
C ALA A 256 6.52 16.28 -0.47
N LEU A 257 6.78 16.80 0.75
CA LEU A 257 7.83 16.27 1.62
C LEU A 257 7.60 14.80 1.98
N VAL A 258 6.36 14.43 2.36
CA VAL A 258 6.03 13.03 2.66
C VAL A 258 6.12 12.16 1.40
N GLY A 259 5.64 12.66 0.26
CA GLY A 259 5.73 11.97 -1.03
C GLY A 259 7.16 11.70 -1.46
N LEU A 260 8.07 12.65 -1.26
CA LEU A 260 9.50 12.46 -1.55
C LEU A 260 10.12 11.41 -0.63
N VAL A 261 9.80 11.40 0.67
CA VAL A 261 10.29 10.35 1.58
C VAL A 261 9.73 8.98 1.19
N TRP A 262 8.43 8.90 0.88
CA TRP A 262 7.79 7.67 0.44
C TRP A 262 8.37 7.17 -0.89
N MET A 263 8.67 8.08 -1.81
CA MET A 263 9.35 7.79 -3.07
C MET A 263 10.74 7.19 -2.83
N LEU A 264 11.58 7.85 -2.02
CA LEU A 264 12.93 7.37 -1.70
C LEU A 264 12.89 6.02 -0.96
N TRP A 265 11.90 5.81 -0.09
CA TRP A 265 11.71 4.56 0.64
C TRP A 265 11.52 3.35 -0.29
N HIS A 266 10.89 3.52 -1.47
CA HIS A 266 10.66 2.45 -2.44
C HIS A 266 11.88 2.08 -3.30
N ILE A 267 12.94 2.89 -3.30
CA ILE A 267 14.09 2.62 -4.19
C ILE A 267 14.74 1.26 -3.89
N PRO A 268 15.06 0.90 -2.63
CA PRO A 268 15.58 -0.42 -2.31
C PRO A 268 14.65 -1.57 -2.70
N LEU A 269 13.33 -1.38 -2.57
CA LEU A 269 12.34 -2.37 -3.01
C LEU A 269 12.48 -2.68 -4.51
N TYR A 270 12.59 -1.66 -5.35
CA TYR A 270 12.71 -1.84 -6.80
C TYR A 270 14.08 -2.38 -7.22
N LEU A 271 15.14 -2.07 -6.46
CA LEU A 271 16.49 -2.54 -6.76
C LEU A 271 16.75 -3.98 -6.31
N ALA A 272 16.21 -4.40 -5.16
CA ALA A 272 16.63 -5.65 -4.50
C ALA A 272 15.53 -6.70 -4.37
N TRP A 273 14.26 -6.30 -4.34
CA TRP A 273 13.16 -7.19 -3.92
C TRP A 273 12.03 -7.29 -4.93
N THR A 274 12.07 -6.52 -6.02
CA THR A 274 11.06 -6.58 -7.10
C THR A 274 11.69 -7.29 -8.31
N PRO A 275 11.12 -8.42 -8.76
CA PRO A 275 11.57 -9.07 -9.98
C PRO A 275 11.53 -8.13 -11.20
N GLU A 276 12.50 -8.25 -12.11
CA GLU A 276 12.52 -7.43 -13.33
C GLU A 276 11.24 -7.61 -14.15
N ALA A 277 10.70 -8.83 -14.23
CA ALA A 277 9.45 -9.11 -14.92
C ALA A 277 8.29 -8.27 -14.38
N ASP A 278 8.18 -8.10 -13.06
CA ASP A 278 7.12 -7.32 -12.42
C ASP A 278 7.30 -5.82 -12.66
N LEU A 279 8.55 -5.34 -12.67
CA LEU A 279 8.86 -3.95 -13.05
C LEU A 279 8.44 -3.67 -14.50
N ARG A 280 8.76 -4.58 -15.43
CA ARG A 280 8.39 -4.48 -16.85
C ARG A 280 6.88 -4.61 -17.09
N ALA A 281 6.20 -5.41 -16.29
CA ALA A 281 4.73 -5.51 -16.32
C ALA A 281 4.08 -4.24 -15.77
N SER A 282 4.71 -3.59 -14.78
CA SER A 282 4.21 -2.35 -14.17
C SER A 282 4.40 -1.11 -15.05
N THR A 283 5.51 -1.06 -15.79
CA THR A 283 5.74 0.00 -16.78
C THR A 283 6.71 -0.44 -17.87
N THR A 284 6.47 0.07 -19.08
CA THR A 284 7.37 -0.14 -20.23
C THR A 284 8.51 0.88 -20.26
N LEU A 285 8.41 1.96 -19.48
CA LEU A 285 9.46 2.95 -19.27
C LEU A 285 10.51 2.43 -18.27
N PRO A 286 11.67 3.10 -18.13
CA PRO A 286 12.61 2.79 -17.05
C PRO A 286 11.91 2.84 -15.69
N TRP A 287 12.16 1.85 -14.82
CA TRP A 287 11.49 1.73 -13.51
C TRP A 287 11.50 3.00 -12.63
N PRO A 288 12.49 3.92 -12.69
CA PRO A 288 12.41 5.17 -11.93
C PRO A 288 11.18 6.02 -12.28
N TRP A 289 10.53 5.78 -13.43
CA TRP A 289 9.24 6.40 -13.76
C TRP A 289 8.15 6.09 -12.73
N LEU A 290 8.15 4.87 -12.15
CA LEU A 290 7.20 4.46 -11.11
C LEU A 290 7.23 5.38 -9.89
N LEU A 291 8.39 5.98 -9.60
CA LEU A 291 8.60 6.89 -8.48
C LEU A 291 7.85 8.21 -8.62
N VAL A 292 7.68 8.71 -9.86
CA VAL A 292 7.06 10.02 -10.13
C VAL A 292 5.60 10.06 -9.68
N GLY A 293 4.88 8.95 -9.86
CA GLY A 293 3.49 8.81 -9.44
C GLY A 293 3.25 8.82 -7.92
N ILE A 294 4.30 8.60 -7.11
CA ILE A 294 4.19 8.49 -5.65
C ILE A 294 3.86 9.83 -5.01
N VAL A 295 4.38 10.95 -5.54
CA VAL A 295 4.15 12.28 -4.98
C VAL A 295 2.68 12.73 -5.08
N PRO A 296 2.01 12.71 -6.25
CA PRO A 296 0.58 13.05 -6.32
C PRO A 296 -0.27 12.07 -5.51
N LEU A 297 0.12 10.80 -5.44
CA LEU A 297 -0.54 9.81 -4.60
C LEU A 297 -0.43 10.18 -3.12
N ALA A 298 0.75 10.59 -2.64
CA ALA A 298 0.93 11.05 -1.26
C ALA A 298 0.00 12.23 -0.91
N ALA A 299 -0.25 13.15 -1.85
CA ALA A 299 -1.21 14.23 -1.65
C ALA A 299 -2.65 13.70 -1.51
N LEU A 300 -3.10 12.79 -2.38
CA LEU A 300 -4.42 12.16 -2.27
C LEU A 300 -4.64 11.51 -0.91
N PHE A 301 -3.70 10.67 -0.48
CA PHE A 301 -3.81 9.99 0.81
C PHE A 301 -3.68 10.95 2.00
N GLY A 302 -2.79 11.94 1.91
CA GLY A 302 -2.65 12.97 2.93
C GLY A 302 -3.93 13.80 3.09
N GLU A 303 -4.56 14.20 1.99
CA GLU A 303 -5.85 14.88 2.00
C GLU A 303 -6.95 14.02 2.61
N LEU A 304 -7.02 12.74 2.21
CA LEU A 304 -7.98 11.79 2.77
C LEU A 304 -7.80 11.66 4.29
N ARG A 305 -6.56 11.52 4.77
CA ARG A 305 -6.22 11.46 6.20
C ARG A 305 -6.63 12.73 6.95
N ILE A 306 -6.48 13.89 6.35
CA ILE A 306 -6.86 15.15 7.01
C ILE A 306 -8.39 15.29 7.04
N ARG A 307 -9.08 14.94 5.94
CA ARG A 307 -10.54 15.00 5.83
C ARG A 307 -11.27 14.06 6.78
N THR A 308 -10.68 12.90 7.07
CA THR A 308 -11.29 11.87 7.92
C THR A 308 -10.79 11.93 9.36
N GLY A 309 -9.62 12.54 9.61
CA GLY A 309 -8.91 12.42 10.88
C GLY A 309 -8.41 11.00 11.17
N SER A 310 -8.43 10.09 10.18
CA SER A 310 -8.22 8.65 10.34
C SER A 310 -7.39 8.06 9.19
N ILE A 311 -6.50 7.12 9.47
CA ILE A 311 -5.73 6.42 8.43
C ILE A 311 -6.54 5.31 7.74
N TRP A 312 -7.65 4.86 8.33
CA TRP A 312 -8.39 3.68 7.86
C TRP A 312 -8.95 3.78 6.44
N PRO A 313 -9.53 4.91 6.00
CA PRO A 313 -9.91 5.06 4.59
C PRO A 313 -8.68 5.00 3.65
N GLY A 314 -7.53 5.49 4.08
CA GLY A 314 -6.27 5.32 3.36
C GLY A 314 -5.87 3.84 3.27
N ILE A 315 -5.92 3.10 4.38
CA ILE A 315 -5.61 1.66 4.39
C ILE A 315 -6.48 0.90 3.40
N VAL A 316 -7.78 1.19 3.35
CA VAL A 316 -8.70 0.57 2.39
C VAL A 316 -8.33 0.94 0.96
N LEU A 317 -8.13 2.23 0.67
CA LEU A 317 -7.76 2.68 -0.68
C LEU A 317 -6.46 2.00 -1.14
N HIS A 318 -5.42 1.97 -0.30
CA HIS A 318 -4.14 1.36 -0.62
C HIS A 318 -4.29 -0.17 -0.84
N THR A 319 -5.07 -0.84 0.01
CA THR A 319 -5.30 -2.30 -0.09
C THR A 319 -6.05 -2.66 -1.34
N ILE A 320 -7.13 -1.97 -1.66
CA ILE A 320 -7.88 -2.19 -2.90
C ILE A 320 -7.03 -1.85 -4.13
N SER A 321 -6.24 -0.77 -4.07
CA SER A 321 -5.35 -0.39 -5.18
C SER A 321 -4.34 -1.49 -5.50
N ASN A 322 -3.66 -2.03 -4.48
CA ASN A 322 -2.68 -3.10 -4.67
C ASN A 322 -3.36 -4.42 -5.06
N ALA A 323 -4.48 -4.76 -4.43
CA ALA A 323 -5.19 -6.02 -4.68
C ALA A 323 -5.78 -6.09 -6.09
N VAL A 324 -6.17 -4.94 -6.67
CA VAL A 324 -6.69 -4.87 -8.04
C VAL A 324 -5.57 -4.71 -9.07
N SER A 325 -4.57 -3.84 -8.82
CA SER A 325 -3.47 -3.60 -9.77
C SER A 325 -2.62 -4.84 -10.02
N ALA A 326 -2.22 -5.54 -8.96
CA ALA A 326 -1.24 -6.62 -9.07
C ALA A 326 -1.76 -7.76 -9.96
N PRO A 327 -2.94 -8.35 -9.75
CA PRO A 327 -3.44 -9.38 -10.65
C PRO A 327 -3.69 -8.88 -12.07
N LEU A 328 -4.14 -7.63 -12.25
CA LEU A 328 -4.36 -7.08 -13.59
C LEU A 328 -3.06 -7.03 -14.42
N LEU A 329 -1.94 -6.67 -13.79
CA LEU A 329 -0.64 -6.52 -14.45
C LEU A 329 0.16 -7.82 -14.51
N PHE A 330 0.14 -8.62 -13.44
CA PHE A 330 1.04 -9.76 -13.28
C PHE A 330 0.43 -11.08 -13.70
N ASN A 331 -0.91 -11.22 -13.66
CA ASN A 331 -1.58 -12.47 -14.02
C ASN A 331 -2.02 -12.52 -15.50
N GLY A 332 -1.48 -11.63 -16.34
CA GLY A 332 -1.73 -11.63 -17.79
C GLY A 332 -3.11 -11.10 -18.23
N HIS A 333 -3.82 -10.38 -17.37
CA HIS A 333 -5.12 -9.82 -17.71
C HIS A 333 -5.04 -8.56 -18.57
N LEU A 334 -3.98 -7.75 -18.41
CA LEU A 334 -3.82 -6.47 -19.10
C LEU A 334 -2.42 -6.34 -19.68
N HIS A 335 -2.34 -6.08 -20.98
CA HIS A 335 -1.09 -5.87 -21.69
C HIS A 335 -1.14 -4.57 -22.50
N TYR A 336 -0.15 -3.71 -22.33
CA TYR A 336 -0.03 -2.43 -23.05
C TYR A 336 0.83 -2.59 -24.31
N THR A 337 0.50 -1.84 -25.35
CA THR A 337 1.27 -1.78 -26.59
C THR A 337 2.24 -0.59 -26.57
N GLY A 338 3.50 -0.83 -26.97
CA GLY A 338 4.53 0.22 -26.98
C GLY A 338 4.76 0.83 -25.60
N HIS A 339 4.61 2.16 -25.48
CA HIS A 339 4.74 2.91 -24.22
C HIS A 339 3.42 3.53 -23.74
N SER A 340 2.29 2.93 -24.12
CA SER A 340 0.97 3.50 -23.84
C SER A 340 0.58 3.47 -22.35
N ASP A 341 1.20 2.59 -21.56
CA ASP A 341 1.07 2.54 -20.08
C ASP A 341 1.48 3.86 -19.42
N ALA A 342 2.43 4.60 -20.01
CA ALA A 342 2.83 5.90 -19.49
C ALA A 342 1.68 6.93 -19.54
N LEU A 343 0.77 6.80 -20.50
CA LEU A 343 -0.37 7.70 -20.68
C LEU A 343 -1.65 7.13 -20.04
N LEU A 344 -2.01 5.90 -20.39
CA LEU A 344 -3.28 5.25 -20.06
C LEU A 344 -3.13 4.07 -19.10
N GLY A 345 -1.96 3.91 -18.49
CA GLY A 345 -1.69 2.86 -17.51
C GLY A 345 -2.60 2.91 -16.28
N ILE A 346 -2.68 1.79 -15.55
CA ILE A 346 -3.38 1.71 -14.26
C ILE A 346 -2.45 1.96 -13.05
N THR A 347 -1.13 2.03 -13.28
CA THR A 347 -0.18 2.33 -12.19
C THR A 347 -0.26 3.82 -11.82
N PRO A 348 0.05 4.19 -10.57
CA PRO A 348 0.06 5.59 -10.15
C PRO A 348 0.99 6.49 -10.98
N ALA A 349 1.94 5.91 -11.72
CA ALA A 349 2.87 6.62 -12.57
C ALA A 349 2.34 6.90 -13.99
N SER A 350 1.15 6.44 -14.36
CA SER A 350 0.55 6.85 -15.64
C SER A 350 0.01 8.28 -15.54
N ALA A 351 0.04 9.02 -16.65
CA ALA A 351 -0.53 10.36 -16.72
C ALA A 351 -2.02 10.37 -16.34
N ALA A 352 -2.79 9.39 -16.82
CA ALA A 352 -4.21 9.27 -16.50
C ALA A 352 -4.46 9.08 -14.99
N CYS A 353 -3.73 8.17 -14.33
CA CYS A 353 -3.85 7.96 -12.89
C CYS A 353 -3.37 9.17 -12.10
N MET A 354 -2.27 9.81 -12.49
CA MET A 354 -1.81 11.05 -11.84
C MET A 354 -2.86 12.16 -11.92
N LEU A 355 -3.52 12.34 -13.08
CA LEU A 355 -4.59 13.31 -13.26
C LEU A 355 -5.81 12.98 -12.39
N ILE A 356 -6.26 11.72 -12.39
CA ILE A 356 -7.41 11.27 -11.59
C ILE A 356 -7.12 11.46 -10.09
N PHE A 357 -5.97 10.99 -9.61
CA PHE A 357 -5.60 11.09 -8.20
C PHE A 357 -5.30 12.53 -7.77
N GLY A 358 -4.67 13.32 -8.64
CA GLY A 358 -4.45 14.76 -8.41
C GLY A 358 -5.76 15.53 -8.34
N ALA A 359 -6.71 15.27 -9.25
CA ALA A 359 -8.04 15.87 -9.22
C ALA A 359 -8.82 15.45 -7.98
N ALA A 360 -8.74 14.18 -7.58
CA ALA A 360 -9.34 13.69 -6.34
C ALA A 360 -8.72 14.36 -5.10
N ALA A 361 -7.40 14.49 -5.04
CA ALA A 361 -6.70 15.22 -3.97
C ALA A 361 -7.14 16.70 -3.91
N TYR A 362 -7.25 17.35 -5.07
CA TYR A 362 -7.72 18.73 -5.17
C TYR A 362 -9.16 18.88 -4.69
N ALA A 363 -10.07 17.98 -5.10
CA ALA A 363 -11.46 17.97 -4.62
C ALA A 363 -11.56 17.71 -3.10
N LEU A 364 -10.66 16.89 -2.56
CA LEU A 364 -10.51 16.66 -1.13
C LEU A 364 -9.78 17.79 -0.41
N SER A 365 -9.23 18.80 -1.07
CA SER A 365 -8.62 19.94 -0.39
C SER A 365 -9.71 20.91 0.05
N PRO A 366 -9.78 21.33 1.33
CA PRO A 366 -10.75 22.34 1.76
C PRO A 366 -10.54 23.63 0.97
N ARG A 367 -11.62 24.16 0.37
CA ARG A 367 -11.58 25.51 -0.19
C ARG A 367 -11.59 26.48 0.99
N LYS A 368 -10.56 27.32 1.09
CA LYS A 368 -10.51 28.41 2.07
C LYS A 368 -11.44 29.53 1.67
#